data_AF-A0A9P9PVM0-F1
#
_entry.id   AF-A0A9P9PVM0-F1
#
_cell.length_a   1.000
_cell.length_b   1.000
_cell.length_c   1.000
_cell.angle_alpha   90.00
_cell.angle_beta   90.00
_cell.angle_gamma   90.00
#
_symmetry.space_group_name_H-M   'P 1'
#
loop_
_entity.id
_entity.type
_entity.pdbx_description
1 polymer ?
#
loop_
_entity_poly.entity_id
_entity_poly.type
_entity_poly.pdbx_seq_one_letter_code
_entity_poly.pdbx_strand_id
1 'polypeptide(L)'
;MDAGWGELERMAMAASANDAQIANQYPSPETIERWTRLFGYSHMEAVHLIGDQRADVTRERITDEHWDLIKDEKEALGYDREAYEHSLQLPKVFKGQSAAISTMGGDGELMLLFRLAGLLDTPEKVKEIAGLEELPVVREGWSEMGIVKFCVVDKDAQKKLEEWLAQKAVLQV
;
A
#
# COMPACT_ATOMS: atom_id res chain seq x y z
N MET A 1 31.63 -6.07 0.44
CA MET A 1 30.85 -6.88 1.40
C MET A 1 29.96 -7.80 0.58
N ASP A 2 29.85 -9.06 0.96
CA ASP A 2 28.95 -10.00 0.29
C ASP A 2 27.49 -9.57 0.55
N ALA A 3 26.68 -9.54 -0.50
CA ALA A 3 25.31 -9.02 -0.48
C ALA A 3 24.42 -9.75 0.54
N GLY A 4 24.74 -11.02 0.84
CA GLY A 4 24.04 -11.81 1.86
C GLY A 4 24.20 -11.25 3.28
N TRP A 5 25.36 -10.67 3.62
CA TRP A 5 25.56 -10.08 4.95
C TRP A 5 24.75 -8.80 5.16
N GLY A 6 24.70 -7.94 4.13
CA GLY A 6 23.91 -6.72 4.20
C GLY A 6 22.42 -7.01 4.36
N GLU A 7 21.90 -8.02 3.66
CA GLU A 7 20.50 -8.42 3.82
C GLU A 7 20.22 -9.00 5.20
N LEU A 8 21.13 -9.84 5.73
CA LEU A 8 20.98 -10.42 7.06
C LEU A 8 20.91 -9.33 8.15
N GLU A 9 21.77 -8.31 8.07
CA GLU A 9 21.74 -7.17 8.99
C GLU A 9 20.43 -6.37 8.88
N ARG A 10 19.94 -6.11 7.67
CA ARG A 10 18.65 -5.44 7.48
C ARG A 10 17.50 -6.22 8.08
N MET A 11 17.42 -7.52 7.81
CA MET A 11 16.37 -8.39 8.36
C MET A 11 16.43 -8.44 9.89
N ALA A 12 17.64 -8.46 10.47
CA ALA A 12 17.81 -8.40 11.92
C ALA A 12 17.32 -7.06 12.51
N MET A 13 17.57 -5.94 11.83
CA MET A 13 17.06 -4.61 12.24
C MET A 13 15.53 -4.51 12.12
N ALA A 14 14.94 -5.12 11.09
CA ALA A 14 13.49 -5.18 10.95
C ALA A 14 12.85 -6.05 12.04
N ALA A 15 13.42 -7.22 12.34
CA ALA A 15 12.91 -8.16 13.33
C ALA A 15 13.05 -7.66 14.78
N SER A 16 14.07 -6.86 15.09
CA SER A 16 14.32 -6.31 16.43
C SER A 16 13.61 -4.97 16.69
N ALA A 17 12.90 -4.44 15.70
CA ALA A 17 12.15 -3.20 15.82
C ALA A 17 11.03 -3.28 16.88
N ASN A 18 10.75 -2.17 17.57
CA ASN A 18 9.71 -2.12 18.61
C ASN A 18 8.31 -2.51 18.10
N ASP A 19 7.96 -2.06 16.90
CA ASP A 19 6.69 -2.36 16.24
C ASP A 19 6.60 -3.85 15.82
N ALA A 20 7.72 -4.47 15.44
CA ALA A 20 7.79 -5.91 15.18
C ALA A 20 7.55 -6.76 16.45
N GLN A 21 7.97 -6.28 17.63
CA GLN A 21 7.72 -6.98 18.90
C GLN A 21 6.24 -7.04 19.29
N ILE A 22 5.42 -6.16 18.71
CA ILE A 22 3.97 -6.08 18.94
C ILE A 22 3.17 -6.50 17.70
N ALA A 23 3.79 -7.18 16.72
CA ALA A 23 3.14 -7.61 15.49
C ALA A 23 1.93 -8.52 15.72
N ASN A 24 1.96 -9.33 16.78
CA ASN A 24 0.86 -10.22 17.18
C ASN A 24 -0.22 -9.53 18.04
N GLN A 25 -0.03 -8.26 18.38
CA GLN A 25 -0.98 -7.50 19.17
C GLN A 25 -1.91 -6.70 18.27
N TYR A 26 -3.13 -6.51 18.75
CA TYR A 26 -4.09 -5.65 18.06
C TYR A 26 -3.57 -4.20 18.04
N PRO A 27 -3.56 -3.50 16.89
CA PRO A 27 -3.11 -2.12 16.82
C PRO A 27 -3.93 -1.19 17.72
N SER A 28 -3.30 -0.14 18.25
CA SER A 28 -4.01 0.83 19.08
C SER A 28 -5.07 1.58 18.25
N PRO A 29 -6.16 2.07 18.87
CA PRO A 29 -7.17 2.87 18.17
C PRO A 29 -6.59 4.08 17.43
N GLU A 30 -5.60 4.74 18.02
CA GLU A 30 -4.91 5.90 17.42
C GLU A 30 -4.14 5.52 16.16
N THR A 31 -3.43 4.38 16.14
CA THR A 31 -2.73 3.90 14.95
C THR A 31 -3.71 3.54 13.85
N ILE A 32 -4.83 2.88 14.19
CA ILE A 32 -5.88 2.53 13.23
C ILE A 32 -6.48 3.79 12.61
N GLU A 33 -6.86 4.76 13.44
CA GLU A 33 -7.42 6.04 12.98
C GLU A 33 -6.44 6.80 12.08
N ARG A 34 -5.15 6.83 12.44
CA ARG A 34 -4.10 7.42 11.62
C ARG A 34 -4.05 6.78 10.23
N TRP A 35 -4.01 5.46 10.15
CA TRP A 35 -3.92 4.73 8.88
C TRP A 35 -5.19 4.86 8.04
N THR A 36 -6.37 4.81 8.67
CA THR A 36 -7.64 5.07 8.00
C THR A 36 -7.66 6.46 7.38
N ARG A 37 -7.21 7.49 8.11
CA ARG A 37 -7.21 8.87 7.61
C ARG A 37 -6.18 9.09 6.50
N LEU A 38 -4.95 8.60 6.68
CA LEU A 38 -3.85 8.86 5.74
C LEU A 38 -3.98 8.09 4.44
N PHE A 39 -4.53 6.87 4.49
CA PHE A 39 -4.54 5.96 3.35
C PHE A 39 -5.94 5.59 2.86
N GLY A 40 -6.99 6.09 3.48
CA GLY A 40 -8.37 5.77 3.12
C GLY A 40 -8.76 4.31 3.44
N TYR A 41 -8.02 3.63 4.30
CA TYR A 41 -8.30 2.25 4.67
C TYR A 41 -9.55 2.15 5.54
N SER A 42 -10.37 1.13 5.28
CA SER A 42 -11.33 0.68 6.27
C SER A 42 -10.62 0.21 7.55
N HIS A 43 -11.34 0.18 8.67
CA HIS A 43 -10.83 -0.32 9.94
C HIS A 43 -10.13 -1.68 9.82
N MET A 44 -10.77 -2.62 9.12
CA MET A 44 -10.24 -3.97 8.93
C MET A 44 -8.98 -3.99 8.04
N GLU A 45 -8.94 -3.15 7.01
CA GLU A 45 -7.75 -3.03 6.16
C GLU A 45 -6.57 -2.43 6.92
N ALA A 46 -6.81 -1.40 7.73
CA ALA A 46 -5.78 -0.81 8.58
C ALA A 46 -5.21 -1.87 9.56
N VAL A 47 -6.08 -2.60 10.27
CA VAL A 47 -5.65 -3.65 11.20
C VAL A 47 -4.79 -4.71 10.51
N HIS A 48 -5.23 -5.22 9.34
CA HIS A 48 -4.47 -6.22 8.61
C HIS A 48 -3.14 -5.68 8.09
N LEU A 49 -3.13 -4.52 7.43
CA LEU A 49 -1.91 -3.97 6.83
C LEU A 49 -0.89 -3.56 7.89
N ILE A 50 -1.32 -3.05 9.05
CA ILE A 50 -0.42 -2.78 10.19
C ILE A 50 0.21 -4.10 10.68
N GLY A 51 -0.61 -5.14 10.87
CA GLY A 51 -0.12 -6.45 11.29
C GLY A 51 0.89 -7.04 10.30
N ASP A 52 0.54 -7.03 9.00
CA ASP A 52 1.40 -7.52 7.92
C ASP A 52 2.72 -6.75 7.86
N GLN A 53 2.69 -5.42 7.96
CA GLN A 53 3.90 -4.60 7.99
C GLN A 53 4.77 -4.93 9.21
N ARG A 54 4.20 -5.05 10.40
CA ARG A 54 4.97 -5.36 11.62
C ARG A 54 5.58 -6.76 11.56
N ALA A 55 4.91 -7.71 10.91
CA ALA A 55 5.38 -9.09 10.76
C ALA A 55 6.40 -9.28 9.61
N ASP A 56 6.48 -8.35 8.65
CA ASP A 56 7.39 -8.44 7.51
C ASP A 56 8.84 -8.13 7.92
N VAL A 57 9.62 -9.18 8.18
CA VAL A 57 11.06 -9.09 8.46
C VAL A 57 11.90 -8.70 7.24
N THR A 58 11.32 -8.71 6.05
CA THR A 58 11.98 -8.30 4.79
C THR A 58 11.66 -6.86 4.42
N ARG A 59 10.87 -6.15 5.24
CA ARG A 59 10.47 -4.77 4.94
C ARG A 59 11.67 -3.84 4.96
N GLU A 60 11.65 -2.89 4.03
CA GLU A 60 12.58 -1.77 4.05
C GLU A 60 12.14 -0.77 5.12
N ARG A 61 13.06 -0.47 6.04
CA ARG A 61 12.87 0.53 7.08
C ARG A 61 13.77 1.72 6.81
N ILE A 62 13.29 2.91 7.15
CA ILE A 62 14.16 4.08 7.16
C ILE A 62 15.08 3.99 8.38
N THR A 63 16.29 4.54 8.29
CA THR A 63 17.20 4.60 9.44
C THR A 63 16.66 5.57 10.49
N ASP A 64 17.09 5.42 11.74
CA ASP A 64 16.71 6.34 12.83
C ASP A 64 17.17 7.77 12.49
N GLU A 65 18.38 7.91 11.94
CA GLU A 65 18.93 9.18 11.46
C GLU A 65 18.08 9.81 10.36
N HIS A 66 17.58 9.01 9.40
CA HIS A 66 16.70 9.53 8.36
C HIS A 66 15.36 9.99 8.94
N TRP A 67 14.80 9.23 9.89
CA TRP A 67 13.56 9.62 10.55
C TRP A 67 13.73 10.93 11.32
N ASP A 68 14.80 11.08 12.11
CA ASP A 68 15.06 12.28 12.90
C ASP A 68 15.18 13.54 12.03
N LEU A 69 15.66 13.42 10.79
CA LEU A 69 15.75 14.53 9.84
C LEU A 69 14.38 15.01 9.31
N ILE A 70 13.41 14.10 9.16
CA ILE A 70 12.11 14.41 8.52
C ILE A 70 10.95 14.40 9.52
N LYS A 71 11.20 14.00 10.77
CA LYS A 71 10.17 13.71 11.79
C LYS A 71 9.18 14.86 11.95
N ASP A 72 9.67 16.07 12.19
CA ASP A 72 8.80 17.22 12.49
C ASP A 72 7.88 17.56 11.31
N GLU A 73 8.40 17.47 10.08
CA GLU A 73 7.63 17.70 8.86
C GLU A 73 6.56 16.62 8.67
N LYS A 74 6.92 15.34 8.85
CA LYS A 74 5.98 14.22 8.66
C LYS A 74 4.94 14.16 9.77
N GLU A 75 5.31 14.43 11.02
CA GLU A 75 4.38 14.51 12.14
C GLU A 75 3.38 15.67 11.97
N ALA A 76 3.78 16.80 11.40
CA ALA A 76 2.87 17.89 11.06
C ALA A 76 1.80 17.47 10.02
N LEU A 77 2.12 16.51 9.16
CA LEU A 77 1.19 15.90 8.21
C LEU A 77 0.39 14.73 8.81
N GLY A 78 0.63 14.43 10.09
CA GLY A 78 -0.07 13.40 10.84
C GLY A 78 0.52 11.99 10.71
N TYR A 79 1.71 11.85 10.10
CA TYR A 79 2.45 10.59 10.07
C TYR A 79 3.18 10.35 11.39
N ASP A 80 3.27 9.09 11.77
CA ASP A 80 4.38 8.60 12.58
C ASP A 80 5.33 7.83 11.67
N ARG A 81 6.44 7.34 12.24
CA ARG A 81 7.42 6.56 11.47
C ARG A 81 6.80 5.35 10.77
N GLU A 82 5.94 4.61 11.48
CA GLU A 82 5.30 3.39 10.96
C GLU A 82 4.41 3.70 9.75
N ALA A 83 3.55 4.71 9.84
CA ALA A 83 2.73 5.15 8.72
C ALA A 83 3.59 5.72 7.58
N TYR A 84 4.69 6.40 7.89
CA TYR A 84 5.55 6.94 6.84
C TYR A 84 6.26 5.82 6.07
N GLU A 85 6.82 4.82 6.78
CA GLU A 85 7.40 3.62 6.16
C GLU A 85 6.36 2.89 5.31
N HIS A 86 5.09 2.79 5.76
CA HIS A 86 4.00 2.22 4.97
C HIS A 86 3.74 2.99 3.67
N SER A 87 3.79 4.33 3.73
CA SER A 87 3.58 5.17 2.56
C SER A 87 4.58 4.90 1.43
N LEU A 88 5.83 4.58 1.78
CA LEU A 88 6.88 4.20 0.82
C LEU A 88 6.59 2.84 0.17
N GLN A 89 5.79 1.99 0.81
CA GLN A 89 5.44 0.66 0.33
C GLN A 89 4.11 0.62 -0.45
N LEU A 90 3.42 1.76 -0.63
CA LEU A 90 2.14 1.80 -1.36
C LEU A 90 2.20 1.14 -2.75
N PRO A 91 3.26 1.30 -3.58
CA PRO A 91 3.37 0.57 -4.84
C PRO A 91 3.46 -0.96 -4.66
N LYS A 92 4.16 -1.44 -3.63
CA LYS A 92 4.27 -2.87 -3.29
C LYS A 92 2.91 -3.42 -2.86
N VAL A 93 2.19 -2.68 -2.00
CA VAL A 93 0.84 -3.05 -1.54
C VAL A 93 -0.12 -3.13 -2.72
N PHE A 94 -0.12 -2.12 -3.60
CA PHE A 94 -0.94 -2.11 -4.81
C PHE A 94 -0.66 -3.32 -5.71
N LYS A 95 0.61 -3.62 -5.96
CA LYS A 95 1.02 -4.78 -6.75
C LYS A 95 0.57 -6.10 -6.11
N GLY A 96 0.65 -6.22 -4.79
CA GLY A 96 0.18 -7.41 -4.04
C GLY A 96 -1.33 -7.61 -4.09
N GLN A 97 -2.09 -6.55 -4.37
CA GLN A 97 -3.55 -6.57 -4.53
C GLN A 97 -4.02 -6.58 -5.99
N SER A 98 -3.08 -6.82 -6.92
CA SER A 98 -3.32 -6.79 -8.36
C SER A 98 -3.03 -8.14 -9.01
N ALA A 99 -3.77 -8.47 -10.05
CA ALA A 99 -3.57 -9.66 -10.87
C ALA A 99 -3.73 -9.31 -12.35
N ALA A 100 -2.83 -9.81 -13.19
CA ALA A 100 -3.00 -9.74 -14.64
C ALA A 100 -4.03 -10.79 -15.07
N ILE A 101 -5.00 -10.37 -15.88
CA ILE A 101 -6.01 -11.24 -16.47
C ILE A 101 -5.95 -11.13 -17.99
N SER A 102 -6.05 -12.26 -18.68
CA SER A 102 -6.23 -12.28 -20.13
C SER A 102 -7.72 -12.17 -20.43
N THR A 103 -8.15 -11.15 -21.16
CA THR A 103 -9.54 -11.09 -21.62
C THR A 103 -9.74 -12.06 -22.78
N MET A 104 -10.66 -13.01 -22.65
CA MET A 104 -11.11 -13.82 -23.78
C MET A 104 -12.01 -12.97 -24.70
N GLY A 105 -11.39 -12.19 -25.58
CA GLY A 105 -12.08 -11.42 -26.62
C GLY A 105 -11.07 -10.74 -27.55
N GLY A 106 -11.15 -11.07 -28.85
CA GLY A 106 -10.48 -10.42 -29.98
C GLY A 106 -8.95 -10.42 -29.99
N ASP A 107 -8.36 -9.69 -29.04
CA ASP A 107 -7.04 -9.09 -29.22
C ASP A 107 -6.01 -9.57 -28.19
N GLY A 108 -6.43 -10.44 -27.26
CA GLY A 108 -5.53 -11.07 -26.28
C GLY A 108 -4.84 -10.08 -25.33
N GLU A 109 -5.38 -8.86 -25.21
CA GLU A 109 -4.79 -7.80 -24.42
C GLU A 109 -4.82 -8.14 -22.93
N LEU A 110 -3.68 -7.94 -22.27
CA LEU A 110 -3.53 -8.18 -20.84
C LEU A 110 -4.11 -6.99 -20.08
N MET A 111 -5.23 -7.23 -19.40
CA MET A 111 -5.84 -6.27 -18.49
C MET A 111 -5.37 -6.54 -17.06
N LEU A 112 -5.31 -5.50 -16.25
CA LEU A 112 -5.05 -5.62 -14.82
C LEU A 112 -6.38 -5.59 -14.06
N LEU A 113 -6.52 -6.50 -13.11
CA LEU A 113 -7.57 -6.50 -12.11
C LEU A 113 -6.94 -6.18 -10.75
N PHE A 114 -7.40 -5.15 -10.07
CA PHE A 114 -6.93 -4.83 -8.71
C PHE A 114 -8.08 -4.53 -7.76
N ARG A 115 -7.89 -4.78 -6.47
CA ARG A 115 -8.92 -4.51 -5.45
C ARG A 115 -9.13 -3.00 -5.27
N LEU A 116 -10.39 -2.56 -5.30
CA LEU A 116 -10.75 -1.21 -4.87
C LEU A 116 -10.67 -1.13 -3.34
N ALA A 117 -9.67 -0.41 -2.85
CA ALA A 117 -9.37 -0.25 -1.43
C ALA A 117 -8.45 0.97 -1.20
N GLY A 118 -8.44 1.46 0.04
CA GLY A 118 -7.53 2.54 0.44
C GLY A 118 -7.64 3.80 -0.43
N LEU A 119 -6.50 4.28 -0.92
CA LEU A 119 -6.44 5.48 -1.76
C LEU A 119 -7.15 5.31 -3.12
N LEU A 120 -7.41 4.07 -3.53
CA LEU A 120 -8.10 3.69 -4.77
C LEU A 120 -9.42 2.97 -4.47
N ASP A 121 -10.18 3.43 -3.47
CA ASP A 121 -11.43 2.83 -3.00
C ASP A 121 -12.63 2.93 -3.97
N THR A 122 -12.54 3.78 -5.00
CA THR A 122 -13.66 4.14 -5.87
C THR A 122 -13.25 4.22 -7.34
N PRO A 123 -14.11 3.80 -8.28
CA PRO A 123 -13.82 3.88 -9.71
C PRO A 123 -13.66 5.33 -10.20
N GLU A 124 -14.28 6.30 -9.52
CA GLU A 124 -14.13 7.72 -9.81
C GLU A 124 -12.69 8.21 -9.57
N LYS A 125 -12.08 7.85 -8.43
CA LYS A 125 -10.67 8.17 -8.15
C LYS A 125 -9.74 7.51 -9.17
N VAL A 126 -10.02 6.24 -9.52
CA VAL A 126 -9.23 5.52 -10.53
C VAL A 126 -9.31 6.24 -11.89
N LYS A 127 -10.52 6.63 -12.32
CA LYS A 127 -10.73 7.41 -13.54
C LYS A 127 -9.92 8.71 -13.54
N GLU A 128 -10.03 9.48 -12.47
CA GLU A 128 -9.33 10.76 -12.32
C GLU A 128 -7.81 10.60 -12.42
N ILE A 129 -7.25 9.67 -11.64
CA ILE A 129 -5.80 9.45 -11.56
C ILE A 129 -5.25 8.89 -12.88
N ALA A 130 -5.93 7.91 -13.48
CA ALA A 130 -5.51 7.31 -14.74
C ALA A 130 -5.87 8.15 -15.98
N GLY A 131 -6.64 9.23 -15.80
CA GLY A 131 -7.11 10.08 -16.90
C GLY A 131 -7.96 9.30 -17.91
N LEU A 132 -8.85 8.43 -17.44
CA LEU A 132 -9.74 7.65 -18.29
C LEU A 132 -10.92 8.52 -18.78
N GLU A 133 -11.34 8.33 -20.03
CA GLU A 133 -12.51 9.04 -20.57
C GLU A 133 -13.82 8.56 -19.93
N GLU A 134 -13.92 7.24 -19.71
CA GLU A 134 -15.06 6.57 -19.09
C GLU A 134 -14.71 6.02 -17.70
N LEU A 135 -15.73 5.66 -16.92
CA LEU A 135 -15.51 4.98 -15.65
C LEU A 135 -14.98 3.56 -15.92
N PRO A 136 -13.93 3.12 -15.21
CA PRO A 136 -13.40 1.78 -15.39
C PRO A 136 -14.40 0.73 -14.93
N VAL A 137 -14.31 -0.45 -15.54
CA VAL A 137 -15.22 -1.56 -15.23
C VAL A 137 -14.94 -2.09 -13.83
N VAL A 138 -15.98 -2.17 -13.00
CA VAL A 138 -15.92 -2.77 -11.67
C VAL A 138 -16.52 -4.17 -11.70
N ARG A 139 -15.81 -5.13 -11.12
CA ARG A 139 -16.24 -6.51 -10.92
C ARG A 139 -16.36 -6.80 -9.44
N GLU A 140 -17.32 -7.64 -9.07
CA GLU A 140 -17.52 -8.07 -7.70
C GLU A 140 -17.06 -9.53 -7.55
N GLY A 141 -16.26 -9.78 -6.52
CA GLY A 141 -15.86 -11.11 -6.06
C GLY A 141 -16.48 -11.41 -4.71
N TRP A 142 -16.75 -12.68 -4.45
CA TRP A 142 -17.36 -13.14 -3.20
C TRP A 142 -16.32 -13.88 -2.37
N SER A 143 -16.29 -13.56 -1.07
CA SER A 143 -15.49 -14.25 -0.07
C SER A 143 -16.35 -14.62 1.12
N GLU A 144 -15.81 -15.43 2.04
CA GLU A 144 -16.46 -15.73 3.33
C GLU A 144 -16.73 -14.46 4.17
N MET A 145 -15.98 -13.39 3.90
CA MET A 145 -16.10 -12.08 4.56
C MET A 145 -17.04 -11.12 3.81
N GLY A 146 -17.67 -11.55 2.72
CA GLY A 146 -18.60 -10.76 1.92
C GLY A 146 -18.05 -10.36 0.55
N ILE A 147 -18.69 -9.35 -0.05
CA ILE A 147 -18.40 -8.87 -1.41
C ILE A 147 -17.17 -7.96 -1.40
N VAL A 148 -16.25 -8.22 -2.33
CA VAL A 148 -15.06 -7.41 -2.60
C VAL A 148 -15.13 -6.87 -4.02
N LYS A 149 -14.82 -5.59 -4.19
CA LYS A 149 -14.87 -4.92 -5.49
C LYS A 149 -13.49 -4.83 -6.11
N PHE A 150 -13.42 -5.04 -7.41
CA PHE A 150 -12.19 -5.00 -8.20
C PHE A 150 -12.38 -4.12 -9.42
N CYS A 151 -11.37 -3.33 -9.72
CA CYS A 151 -11.32 -2.47 -10.90
C CYS A 151 -10.52 -3.15 -12.00
N VAL A 152 -11.02 -3.06 -13.24
CA VAL A 152 -10.31 -3.53 -14.44
C VAL A 152 -9.76 -2.33 -15.18
N VAL A 153 -8.46 -2.35 -15.46
CA VAL A 153 -7.76 -1.28 -16.19
C VAL A 153 -6.73 -1.87 -17.16
N ASP A 154 -6.38 -1.13 -18.19
CA ASP A 154 -5.28 -1.48 -19.08
C ASP A 154 -3.90 -1.21 -18.44
N LYS A 155 -2.83 -1.53 -19.16
CA LYS A 155 -1.45 -1.34 -18.69
C LYS A 155 -1.05 0.14 -18.57
N ASP A 156 -1.60 1.02 -19.40
CA ASP A 156 -1.26 2.44 -19.37
C ASP A 156 -1.88 3.12 -18.14
N ALA A 157 -3.13 2.79 -17.85
CA ALA A 157 -3.83 3.18 -16.64
C ALA A 157 -3.15 2.62 -15.38
N GLN A 158 -2.74 1.35 -15.40
CA GLN A 158 -1.93 0.76 -14.32
C GLN A 158 -0.68 1.60 -14.04
N LYS A 159 0.09 1.92 -15.08
CA LYS A 159 1.34 2.68 -14.91
C LYS A 159 1.09 4.04 -14.28
N LYS A 160 0.04 4.76 -14.69
CA LYS A 160 -0.34 6.05 -14.09
C LYS A 160 -0.73 5.92 -12.61
N LEU A 161 -1.44 4.85 -12.24
CA LEU A 161 -1.81 4.59 -10.85
C LEU A 161 -0.57 4.29 -9.99
N GLU A 162 0.37 3.48 -10.49
CA GLU A 162 1.63 3.18 -9.81
C GLU A 162 2.49 4.44 -9.63
N GLU A 163 2.61 5.28 -10.68
CA GLU A 163 3.30 6.56 -10.62
C GLU A 163 2.66 7.51 -9.61
N TRP A 164 1.33 7.59 -9.57
CA TRP A 164 0.61 8.43 -8.61
C TRP A 164 0.79 7.95 -7.16
N LEU A 165 0.76 6.63 -6.93
CA LEU A 165 1.02 6.06 -5.60
C LEU A 165 2.46 6.32 -5.14
N ALA A 166 3.43 6.20 -6.05
CA ALA A 166 4.82 6.56 -5.76
C ALA A 166 4.98 8.06 -5.46
N GLN A 167 4.26 8.92 -6.17
CA GLN A 167 4.22 10.36 -5.88
C GLN A 167 3.58 10.64 -4.53
N LYS A 168 2.53 9.92 -4.11
CA LYS A 168 1.95 10.07 -2.77
C LYS A 168 2.91 9.69 -1.65
N ALA A 169 3.88 8.82 -1.93
CA ALA A 169 4.96 8.48 -1.02
C ALA A 169 6.03 9.59 -0.91
N VAL A 170 6.22 10.41 -1.96
CA VAL A 170 7.31 11.39 -2.08
C VAL A 170 6.86 12.86 -1.92
N LEU A 171 5.67 13.23 -2.40
CA LEU A 171 5.18 14.62 -2.52
C LEU A 171 4.46 15.16 -1.27
N GLN A 172 4.58 14.48 -0.14
CA GLN A 172 4.14 15.03 1.14
C GLN A 172 5.30 15.78 1.82
N VAL A 173 6.01 16.59 1.05
CA VAL A 173 7.08 17.53 1.45
C VAL A 173 6.55 18.94 1.29
#